data_AF-A0A6B2LEZ0-F1
#
_entry.id   AF-A0A6B2LEZ0-F1
#
_cell.length_a   1.000
_cell.length_b   1.000
_cell.length_c   1.000
_cell.angle_alpha   90.00
_cell.angle_beta   90.00
_cell.angle_gamma   90.00
#
_symmetry.space_group_name_H-M   'P 1'
#
loop_
_entity.id
_entity.type
_entity.pdbx_description
1 polymer ?
#
loop_
_entity_poly.entity_id
_entity_poly.type
_entity_poly.pdbx_seq_one_letter_code
_entity_poly.pdbx_strand_id
1 'polypeptide(L)'
;MGDGGIAKGYYVVMLNRTGWNTLHIETDGTYSDEFQSYGAGFLEGYLTREEIWNTWLVFSSRSPFNHSITDFILNQDKWVRSMAYTSQSEGYWHQVLLVLYQLDGLLDGYSQYSPPEKQISYTEFLYMVLSAELSDIRTFVNMRAREASGEPVGEIADPPGPPLGFHCSVLIKVSSDGLNLISSHDTWDRYSTMLRIYKYYHFAFNDPTTKVHKMAFSSYPANIQSADDYYVLDNQLVVSETTNDVFNKSLFLENMSEM
;
A
#
# COMPACT_ATOMS: atom_id res chain seq x y z
N MET A 1 9.95 21.66 20.48
CA MET A 1 10.37 22.47 19.33
C MET A 1 11.30 21.59 18.52
N GLY A 2 10.87 21.19 17.31
CA GLY A 2 11.64 20.33 16.42
C GLY A 2 12.94 20.99 15.95
N ASP A 3 13.79 20.22 15.31
CA ASP A 3 15.03 20.67 14.65
C ASP A 3 14.78 21.53 13.39
N GLY A 4 13.52 21.87 13.09
CA GLY A 4 13.10 22.70 11.97
C GLY A 4 12.76 21.93 10.69
N GLY A 5 12.80 20.59 10.71
CA GLY A 5 12.37 19.75 9.59
C GLY A 5 10.88 19.39 9.64
N ILE A 6 10.24 19.27 8.47
CA ILE A 6 8.84 18.83 8.34
C ILE A 6 8.66 17.38 8.81
N ALA A 7 9.62 16.52 8.46
CA ALA A 7 9.69 15.13 8.89
C ALA A 7 11.14 14.76 9.21
N LYS A 8 11.32 13.84 10.17
CA LYS A 8 12.61 13.28 10.57
C LYS A 8 12.46 11.78 10.79
N GLY A 9 13.57 11.05 10.71
CA GLY A 9 13.49 9.60 10.72
C GLY A 9 14.83 8.95 10.43
N TYR A 10 14.84 7.62 10.50
CA TYR A 10 16.01 6.82 10.19
C TYR A 10 15.62 5.45 9.68
N TYR A 11 16.53 4.86 8.92
CA TYR A 11 16.39 3.54 8.34
C TYR A 11 17.53 2.64 8.80
N VAL A 12 17.19 1.44 9.28
CA VAL A 12 18.14 0.47 9.81
C VAL A 12 18.13 -0.77 8.93
N VAL A 13 19.27 -1.05 8.30
CA VAL A 13 19.44 -2.23 7.44
C VAL A 13 19.89 -3.42 8.29
N MET A 14 18.98 -4.37 8.48
CA MET A 14 19.19 -5.59 9.28
C MET A 14 18.66 -6.85 8.60
N LEU A 15 18.20 -6.77 7.34
CA LEU A 15 17.61 -7.86 6.58
C LEU A 15 18.43 -9.16 6.64
N ASN A 16 19.75 -9.09 6.44
CA ASN A 16 20.62 -10.27 6.47
C ASN A 16 20.85 -10.86 7.87
N ARG A 17 20.46 -10.15 8.94
CA ARG A 17 20.65 -10.58 10.34
C ARG A 17 19.35 -11.04 10.99
N THR A 18 18.23 -10.38 10.68
CA THR A 18 16.93 -10.61 11.34
C THR A 18 15.81 -10.99 10.37
N GLY A 19 16.03 -10.86 9.07
CA GLY A 19 14.96 -10.93 8.07
C GLY A 19 14.15 -9.63 7.93
N TRP A 20 14.52 -8.56 8.64
CA TRP A 20 13.79 -7.29 8.63
C TRP A 20 14.72 -6.08 8.59
N ASN A 21 14.43 -5.14 7.71
CA ASN A 21 14.85 -3.75 7.89
C ASN A 21 13.82 -3.01 8.76
N THR A 22 14.20 -1.86 9.31
CA THR A 22 13.30 -1.05 10.15
C THR A 22 13.34 0.40 9.75
N LEU A 23 12.18 1.04 9.65
CA LEU A 23 12.01 2.44 9.31
C LEU A 23 11.25 3.16 10.42
N HIS A 24 11.77 4.31 10.84
CA HIS A 24 11.08 5.22 11.76
C HIS A 24 10.92 6.58 11.08
N ILE A 25 9.70 7.12 11.07
CA ILE A 25 9.39 8.47 10.58
C ILE A 25 8.49 9.19 11.59
N GLU A 26 8.81 10.44 11.87
CA GLU A 26 8.03 11.36 12.70
C GLU A 26 7.85 12.69 11.96
N THR A 27 6.66 13.28 12.01
CA THR A 27 6.37 14.59 11.42
C THR A 27 6.24 15.68 12.49
N ASP A 28 6.46 16.94 12.10
CA ASP A 28 6.30 18.10 12.98
C ASP A 28 4.92 18.75 12.78
N GLY A 29 4.12 18.75 13.84
CA GLY A 29 2.75 19.28 13.85
C GLY A 29 2.63 20.79 13.65
N THR A 30 3.75 21.52 13.61
CA THR A 30 3.76 22.96 13.27
C THR A 30 3.54 23.22 11.78
N TYR A 31 3.66 22.20 10.93
CA TYR A 31 3.33 22.27 9.50
C TYR A 31 1.91 21.75 9.23
N SER A 32 1.35 22.12 8.07
CA SER A 32 0.06 21.57 7.65
C SER A 32 0.15 20.06 7.43
N ASP A 33 -0.97 19.36 7.57
CA ASP A 33 -1.00 17.90 7.51
C ASP A 33 -0.58 17.40 6.13
N GLU A 34 -0.88 18.15 5.06
CA GLU A 34 -0.43 17.86 3.69
C GLU A 34 1.10 17.93 3.58
N PHE A 35 1.73 18.96 4.14
CA PHE A 35 3.19 19.06 4.17
C PHE A 35 3.81 17.97 5.01
N GLN A 36 3.22 17.65 6.18
CA GLN A 36 3.67 16.55 7.01
C GLN A 36 3.63 15.23 6.25
N SER A 37 2.51 14.94 5.57
CA SER A 37 2.32 13.69 4.82
C SER A 37 3.27 13.58 3.64
N TYR A 38 3.39 14.64 2.83
CA TYR A 38 4.35 14.72 1.73
C TYR A 38 5.79 14.58 2.24
N GLY A 39 6.16 15.29 3.31
CA GLY A 39 7.49 15.24 3.89
C GLY A 39 7.86 13.86 4.43
N ALA A 40 6.91 13.15 5.03
CA ALA A 40 7.09 11.78 5.48
C ALA A 40 7.34 10.82 4.30
N GLY A 41 6.52 10.90 3.25
CA GLY A 41 6.73 10.15 2.02
C GLY A 41 8.10 10.42 1.41
N PHE A 42 8.45 11.69 1.25
CA PHE A 42 9.73 12.12 0.69
C PHE A 42 10.92 11.55 1.46
N LEU A 43 10.88 11.64 2.79
CA LEU A 43 11.93 11.10 3.63
C LEU A 43 12.05 9.58 3.49
N GLU A 44 10.93 8.85 3.43
CA GLU A 44 10.95 7.40 3.18
C GLU A 44 11.58 7.07 1.83
N GLY A 45 11.16 7.75 0.77
CA GLY A 45 11.63 7.52 -0.59
C GLY A 45 13.14 7.72 -0.68
N TYR A 46 13.65 8.76 -0.03
CA TYR A 46 15.08 9.00 0.09
C TYR A 46 15.81 7.90 0.87
N LEU A 47 15.33 7.56 2.08
CA LEU A 47 16.01 6.64 2.98
C LEU A 47 16.02 5.20 2.48
N THR A 48 14.99 4.80 1.72
CA THR A 48 14.77 3.41 1.31
C THR A 48 15.00 3.16 -0.19
N ARG A 49 15.51 4.16 -0.93
CA ARG A 49 15.67 4.11 -2.40
C ARG A 49 16.32 2.85 -2.97
N GLU A 50 17.35 2.32 -2.32
CA GLU A 50 18.01 1.09 -2.81
C GLU A 50 17.06 -0.11 -2.75
N GLU A 51 16.26 -0.23 -1.70
CA GLU A 51 15.30 -1.34 -1.57
C GLU A 51 14.03 -1.12 -2.41
N ILE A 52 13.63 0.13 -2.66
CA ILE A 52 12.59 0.46 -3.64
C ILE A 52 13.03 -0.05 -5.02
N TRP A 53 14.27 0.22 -5.42
CA TRP A 53 14.80 -0.27 -6.69
C TRP A 53 14.87 -1.81 -6.75
N ASN A 54 15.32 -2.46 -5.68
CA ASN A 54 15.34 -3.93 -5.63
C ASN A 54 13.92 -4.52 -5.75
N THR A 55 12.94 -3.89 -5.10
CA THR A 55 11.53 -4.27 -5.21
C THR A 55 11.01 -4.08 -6.63
N TRP A 56 11.37 -2.98 -7.29
CA TRP A 56 11.06 -2.75 -8.70
C TRP A 56 11.66 -3.80 -9.63
N LEU A 57 12.93 -4.21 -9.44
CA LEU A 57 13.55 -5.26 -10.25
C LEU A 57 12.79 -6.59 -10.14
N VAL A 58 12.35 -6.96 -8.93
CA VAL A 58 11.52 -8.14 -8.72
C VAL A 58 10.17 -7.97 -9.41
N PHE A 59 9.49 -6.84 -9.20
CA PHE A 59 8.17 -6.58 -9.74
C PHE A 59 8.15 -6.56 -11.28
N SER A 60 9.02 -5.77 -11.89
CA SER A 60 9.11 -5.58 -13.35
C SER A 60 9.46 -6.85 -14.10
N SER A 61 10.23 -7.77 -13.48
CA SER A 61 10.54 -9.07 -14.08
C SER A 61 9.32 -10.02 -14.18
N ARG A 62 8.20 -9.69 -13.52
CA ARG A 62 7.05 -10.58 -13.34
C ARG A 62 5.72 -9.99 -13.80
N SER A 63 5.61 -8.67 -13.79
CA SER A 63 4.36 -7.96 -14.03
C SER A 63 4.43 -7.22 -15.36
N PRO A 64 4.01 -7.85 -16.47
CA PRO A 64 3.94 -7.15 -17.74
C PRO A 64 2.86 -6.06 -17.68
N PHE A 65 3.23 -4.87 -18.14
CA PHE A 65 2.33 -3.75 -18.28
C PHE A 65 1.30 -4.04 -19.38
N ASN A 66 0.06 -3.66 -19.14
CA ASN A 66 -1.04 -3.84 -20.08
C ASN A 66 -1.76 -2.51 -20.24
N HIS A 67 -1.99 -2.09 -21.49
CA HIS A 67 -2.58 -0.77 -21.77
C HIS A 67 -3.93 -0.56 -21.07
N SER A 68 -4.83 -1.54 -21.12
CA SER A 68 -6.16 -1.43 -20.51
C SER A 68 -6.11 -1.39 -18.98
N ILE A 69 -5.18 -2.11 -18.35
CA ILE A 69 -4.94 -2.02 -16.91
C ILE A 69 -4.36 -0.65 -16.55
N THR A 70 -3.41 -0.16 -17.35
CA THR A 70 -2.82 1.18 -17.16
C THR A 70 -3.88 2.26 -17.25
N ASP A 71 -4.76 2.20 -18.25
CA ASP A 71 -5.83 3.18 -18.42
C ASP A 71 -6.80 3.17 -17.23
N PHE A 72 -7.16 1.98 -16.72
CA PHE A 72 -7.98 1.85 -15.52
C PHE A 72 -7.33 2.53 -14.31
N ILE A 73 -6.07 2.19 -14.02
CA ILE A 73 -5.32 2.72 -12.88
C ILE A 73 -5.20 4.25 -12.97
N LEU A 74 -4.83 4.78 -14.14
CA LEU A 74 -4.65 6.23 -14.32
C LEU A 74 -5.98 7.00 -14.28
N ASN A 75 -7.06 6.42 -14.77
CA ASN A 75 -8.39 7.03 -14.65
C ASN A 75 -8.87 7.02 -13.19
N GLN A 76 -8.64 5.93 -12.46
CA GLN A 76 -8.95 5.84 -11.03
C GLN A 76 -8.13 6.85 -10.22
N ASP A 77 -6.82 6.95 -10.47
CA ASP A 77 -5.93 7.91 -9.81
C ASP A 77 -6.39 9.35 -10.05
N LYS A 78 -6.74 9.68 -11.30
CA LYS A 78 -7.30 10.99 -11.64
C LYS A 78 -8.62 11.26 -10.91
N TRP A 79 -9.51 10.28 -10.86
CA TRP A 79 -10.79 10.42 -10.18
C TRP A 79 -10.63 10.61 -8.67
N VAL A 80 -9.81 9.78 -8.00
CA VAL A 80 -9.62 9.87 -6.54
C VAL A 80 -8.96 11.18 -6.15
N ARG A 81 -7.98 11.66 -6.93
CA ARG A 81 -7.35 12.97 -6.71
C ARG A 81 -8.37 14.11 -6.87
N SER A 82 -9.23 14.05 -7.88
CA SER A 82 -10.30 15.02 -8.08
C SER A 82 -11.28 15.04 -6.90
N MET A 83 -11.70 13.87 -6.43
CA MET A 83 -12.61 13.74 -5.29
C MET A 83 -11.98 14.25 -4.00
N ALA A 84 -10.75 13.82 -3.70
CA ALA A 84 -10.01 14.22 -2.52
C ALA A 84 -9.80 15.74 -2.46
N TYR A 85 -9.45 16.36 -3.60
CA TYR A 85 -9.23 17.81 -3.66
C TYR A 85 -10.53 18.63 -3.51
N THR A 86 -11.60 18.21 -4.21
CA THR A 86 -12.87 18.95 -4.23
C THR A 86 -13.69 18.77 -2.95
N SER A 87 -13.49 17.66 -2.24
CA SER A 87 -14.26 17.29 -1.05
C SER A 87 -13.40 17.30 0.23
N GLN A 88 -12.23 17.94 0.22
CA GLN A 88 -11.27 17.94 1.34
C GLN A 88 -11.83 18.47 2.67
N SER A 89 -12.96 19.18 2.67
CA SER A 89 -13.64 19.59 3.91
C SER A 89 -14.36 18.44 4.61
N GLU A 90 -14.57 17.32 3.92
CA GLU A 90 -15.11 16.09 4.49
C GLU A 90 -13.95 15.28 5.09
N GLY A 91 -14.09 14.87 6.35
CA GLY A 91 -13.02 14.17 7.07
C GLY A 91 -12.48 12.94 6.32
N TYR A 92 -13.34 12.17 5.65
CA TYR A 92 -12.91 11.04 4.83
C TYR A 92 -11.97 11.47 3.68
N TRP A 93 -12.40 12.44 2.87
CA TRP A 93 -11.63 12.88 1.71
C TRP A 93 -10.36 13.65 2.10
N HIS A 94 -10.34 14.32 3.26
CA HIS A 94 -9.11 14.85 3.83
C HIS A 94 -8.08 13.74 4.08
N GLN A 95 -8.47 12.65 4.73
CA GLN A 95 -7.56 11.53 4.99
C GLN A 95 -7.07 10.86 3.69
N VAL A 96 -7.94 10.71 2.68
CA VAL A 96 -7.54 10.23 1.34
C VAL A 96 -6.51 11.18 0.71
N LEU A 97 -6.72 12.49 0.83
CA LEU A 97 -5.78 13.49 0.31
C LEU A 97 -4.40 13.36 0.99
N LEU A 98 -4.35 13.13 2.30
CA LEU A 98 -3.08 12.91 3.01
C LEU A 98 -2.35 11.67 2.51
N VAL A 99 -3.03 10.55 2.26
CA VAL A 99 -2.43 9.34 1.67
C VAL A 99 -1.83 9.63 0.30
N LEU A 100 -2.54 10.39 -0.55
CA LEU A 100 -2.06 10.78 -1.88
C LEU A 100 -0.81 11.67 -1.78
N TYR A 101 -0.77 12.63 -0.86
CA TYR A 101 0.42 13.44 -0.61
C TYR A 101 1.62 12.60 -0.16
N GLN A 102 1.41 11.57 0.67
CA GLN A 102 2.48 10.66 1.07
C GLN A 102 3.02 9.86 -0.11
N LEU A 103 2.17 9.38 -1.00
CA LEU A 103 2.59 8.69 -2.24
C LEU A 103 3.39 9.61 -3.16
N ASP A 104 2.94 10.85 -3.34
CA ASP A 104 3.64 11.86 -4.16
C ASP A 104 5.03 12.16 -3.58
N GLY A 105 5.08 12.40 -2.26
CA GLY A 105 6.34 12.60 -1.54
C GLY A 105 7.27 11.40 -1.71
N LEU A 106 6.76 10.18 -1.55
CA LEU A 106 7.54 8.95 -1.68
C LEU A 106 8.22 8.84 -3.03
N LEU A 107 7.49 9.06 -4.12
CA LEU A 107 8.06 9.02 -5.46
C LEU A 107 9.04 10.18 -5.70
N ASP A 108 8.73 11.39 -5.26
CA ASP A 108 9.61 12.56 -5.42
C ASP A 108 10.94 12.37 -4.67
N GLY A 109 10.89 11.92 -3.41
CA GLY A 109 12.06 11.65 -2.59
C GLY A 109 12.92 10.52 -3.15
N TYR A 110 12.27 9.48 -3.71
CA TYR A 110 12.97 8.44 -4.45
C TYR A 110 13.65 9.00 -5.70
N SER A 111 12.91 9.72 -6.54
CA SER A 111 13.34 10.15 -7.88
C SER A 111 14.45 11.18 -7.82
N GLN A 112 14.38 12.12 -6.86
CA GLN A 112 15.36 13.18 -6.69
C GLN A 112 16.76 12.66 -6.33
N TYR A 113 16.83 11.52 -5.62
CA TYR A 113 18.10 10.98 -5.10
C TYR A 113 18.52 9.65 -5.74
N SER A 114 17.73 9.14 -6.67
CA SER A 114 18.09 7.95 -7.47
C SER A 114 18.83 8.35 -8.73
N PRO A 115 19.85 7.58 -9.16
CA PRO A 115 20.56 7.88 -10.40
C PRO A 115 19.66 7.64 -11.62
N PRO A 116 19.98 8.23 -12.80
CA PRO A 116 19.15 8.15 -14.00
C PRO A 116 18.76 6.73 -14.43
N GLU A 117 19.66 5.75 -14.25
CA GLU A 117 19.44 4.35 -14.58
C GLU A 117 18.51 3.59 -13.63
N LYS A 118 18.17 4.20 -12.48
CA LYS A 118 17.24 3.65 -11.48
C LYS A 118 15.94 4.45 -11.38
N GLN A 119 15.58 5.22 -12.40
CA GLN A 119 14.33 5.97 -12.38
C GLN A 119 13.13 5.03 -12.56
N ILE A 120 12.07 5.30 -11.80
CA ILE A 120 10.79 4.61 -11.88
C ILE A 120 9.77 5.69 -12.25
N SER A 121 9.09 5.51 -13.39
CA SER A 121 8.05 6.45 -13.81
C SER A 121 6.84 6.40 -12.87
N TYR A 122 6.03 7.46 -12.88
CA TYR A 122 4.80 7.51 -12.08
C TYR A 122 3.87 6.30 -12.34
N THR A 123 3.70 5.91 -13.61
CA THR A 123 2.89 4.73 -13.97
C THR A 123 3.49 3.43 -13.42
N GLU A 124 4.81 3.25 -13.51
CA GLU A 124 5.48 2.07 -12.95
C GLU A 124 5.36 2.01 -11.44
N PHE A 125 5.48 3.17 -10.77
CA PHE A 125 5.30 3.30 -9.34
C PHE A 125 3.87 2.95 -8.90
N LEU A 126 2.84 3.42 -9.62
CA LEU A 126 1.44 3.05 -9.34
C LEU A 126 1.23 1.54 -9.44
N TYR A 127 1.80 0.89 -10.45
CA TYR A 127 1.76 -0.57 -10.58
C TYR A 127 2.42 -1.30 -9.41
N MET A 128 3.51 -0.76 -8.86
CA MET A 128 4.17 -1.34 -7.69
C MET A 128 3.31 -1.23 -6.42
N VAL A 129 2.79 -0.04 -6.12
CA VAL A 129 2.04 0.20 -4.88
C VAL A 129 0.65 -0.45 -4.89
N LEU A 130 0.09 -0.70 -6.08
CA LEU A 130 -1.17 -1.41 -6.31
C LEU A 130 -0.97 -2.90 -6.64
N SER A 131 0.20 -3.47 -6.34
CA SER A 131 0.57 -4.80 -6.82
C SER A 131 -0.37 -5.92 -6.36
N ALA A 132 -0.99 -5.79 -5.19
CA ALA A 132 -1.98 -6.73 -4.68
C ALA A 132 -3.30 -6.66 -5.47
N GLU A 133 -3.71 -5.45 -5.85
CA GLU A 133 -4.96 -5.14 -6.54
C GLU A 133 -4.90 -5.46 -8.04
N LEU A 134 -3.70 -5.57 -8.63
CA LEU A 134 -3.54 -5.83 -10.07
C LEU A 134 -4.22 -7.11 -10.56
N SER A 135 -4.40 -8.11 -9.69
CA SER A 135 -5.05 -9.37 -10.03
C SER A 135 -6.56 -9.18 -10.27
N ASP A 136 -7.23 -8.46 -9.37
CA ASP A 136 -8.65 -8.13 -9.46
C ASP A 136 -8.92 -7.08 -10.54
N ILE A 137 -8.08 -6.05 -10.66
CA ILE A 137 -8.17 -5.06 -11.75
C ILE A 137 -8.06 -5.77 -13.11
N ARG A 138 -7.11 -6.71 -13.26
CA ARG A 138 -6.95 -7.49 -14.50
C ARG A 138 -8.20 -8.32 -14.79
N THR A 139 -8.76 -8.97 -13.78
CA THR A 139 -10.01 -9.73 -13.90
C THR A 139 -11.14 -8.84 -14.39
N PHE A 140 -11.35 -7.69 -13.73
CA PHE A 140 -12.39 -6.72 -14.10
C PHE A 140 -12.24 -6.22 -15.54
N VAL A 141 -11.05 -5.73 -15.91
CA VAL A 141 -10.77 -5.18 -17.24
C VAL A 141 -10.97 -6.24 -18.33
N ASN A 142 -10.51 -7.47 -18.11
CA ASN A 142 -10.70 -8.57 -19.05
C ASN A 142 -12.19 -8.94 -19.20
N MET A 143 -12.95 -8.96 -18.11
CA MET A 143 -14.39 -9.23 -18.17
C MET A 143 -15.15 -8.16 -18.95
N ARG A 144 -14.84 -6.88 -18.73
CA ARG A 144 -15.43 -5.76 -19.49
C ARG A 144 -15.09 -5.83 -20.98
N ALA A 145 -13.85 -6.19 -21.33
CA ALA A 145 -13.45 -6.35 -22.73
C ALA A 145 -14.22 -7.50 -23.43
N ARG A 146 -14.44 -8.62 -22.72
CA ARG A 146 -15.25 -9.75 -23.22
C ARG A 146 -16.72 -9.35 -23.41
N GLU A 147 -17.30 -8.69 -22.41
CA GLU A 147 -18.67 -8.16 -22.48
C GLU A 147 -18.86 -7.24 -23.69
N ALA A 148 -17.96 -6.27 -23.87
CA ALA A 148 -18.00 -5.33 -24.99
C ALA A 148 -17.85 -6.01 -26.37
N SER A 149 -17.15 -7.16 -26.41
CA SER A 149 -16.95 -7.94 -27.63
C SER A 149 -18.06 -8.96 -27.89
N GLY A 150 -19.07 -9.04 -27.01
CA GLY A 150 -20.15 -10.04 -27.09
C GLY A 150 -19.70 -11.46 -26.78
N GLU A 151 -18.51 -11.63 -26.19
CA GLU A 151 -18.04 -12.94 -25.74
C GLU A 151 -18.77 -13.35 -24.46
N PRO A 152 -19.03 -14.66 -24.25
CA PRO A 152 -19.67 -15.12 -23.02
C PRO A 152 -18.85 -14.70 -21.79
N VAL A 153 -19.45 -13.99 -20.84
CA VAL A 153 -18.81 -13.63 -19.57
C VAL A 153 -19.25 -14.61 -18.47
N GLY A 154 -18.91 -15.88 -18.66
CA GLY A 154 -19.12 -16.92 -17.65
C GLY A 154 -17.95 -17.02 -16.66
N GLU A 155 -18.16 -17.76 -15.57
CA GLU A 155 -17.08 -18.21 -14.68
C GLU A 155 -15.93 -18.76 -15.52
N ILE A 156 -14.80 -18.04 -15.51
CA ILE A 156 -13.55 -18.61 -16.00
C ILE A 156 -13.23 -19.69 -14.98
N ALA A 157 -13.27 -20.96 -15.39
CA ALA A 157 -12.81 -22.03 -14.53
C ALA A 157 -11.40 -21.67 -14.06
N ASP A 158 -11.20 -21.62 -12.75
CA ASP A 158 -9.87 -21.38 -12.20
C ASP A 158 -8.91 -22.39 -12.84
N PRO A 159 -7.69 -21.95 -13.21
CA PRO A 159 -6.70 -22.88 -13.76
C PRO A 159 -6.57 -24.09 -12.82
N PRO A 160 -6.57 -25.33 -13.34
CA PRO A 160 -6.55 -26.51 -12.50
C PRO A 160 -5.29 -26.52 -11.62
N GLY A 161 -5.51 -26.55 -10.31
CA GLY A 161 -4.48 -26.57 -9.28
C GLY A 161 -5.12 -26.33 -7.91
N PRO A 162 -4.46 -26.67 -6.79
CA PRO A 162 -4.90 -26.14 -5.50
C PRO A 162 -4.96 -24.61 -5.61
N PRO A 163 -5.95 -23.92 -5.01
CA PRO A 163 -5.95 -22.46 -4.97
C PRO A 163 -4.57 -22.07 -4.46
N LEU A 164 -3.80 -21.39 -5.31
CA LEU A 164 -2.46 -20.97 -4.93
C LEU A 164 -2.67 -20.11 -3.68
N GLY A 165 -2.18 -20.60 -2.54
CA GLY A 165 -2.42 -20.02 -1.22
C GLY A 165 -1.79 -18.65 -1.08
N PHE A 166 -2.44 -17.64 -1.65
CA PHE A 166 -2.18 -16.22 -1.43
C PHE A 166 -3.20 -15.68 -0.43
N HIS A 167 -3.49 -16.45 0.61
CA HIS A 167 -4.32 -16.02 1.74
C HIS A 167 -3.47 -16.11 3.01
N CYS A 168 -3.57 -15.09 3.85
CA CYS A 168 -2.84 -15.02 5.11
C CYS A 168 -3.46 -15.96 6.16
N SER A 169 -2.81 -16.07 7.32
CA SER A 169 -3.38 -16.73 8.48
C SER A 169 -3.41 -15.78 9.67
N VAL A 170 -4.57 -15.63 10.32
CA VAL A 170 -4.75 -14.82 11.53
C VAL A 170 -5.20 -15.71 12.70
N LEU A 171 -4.61 -15.48 13.87
CA LEU A 171 -5.04 -16.09 15.13
C LEU A 171 -5.24 -15.00 16.19
N ILE A 172 -6.45 -14.96 16.75
CA ILE A 172 -6.79 -14.16 17.93
C ILE A 172 -7.04 -15.12 19.09
N LYS A 173 -6.22 -15.01 20.15
CA LYS A 173 -6.23 -15.98 21.25
C LYS A 173 -6.14 -15.31 22.62
N VAL A 174 -7.09 -15.62 23.49
CA VAL A 174 -6.97 -15.33 24.93
C VAL A 174 -6.02 -16.35 25.57
N SER A 175 -5.05 -15.84 26.32
CA SER A 175 -4.13 -16.60 27.17
C SER A 175 -4.86 -17.47 28.20
N SER A 176 -4.21 -18.54 28.69
CA SER A 176 -4.85 -19.52 29.56
C SER A 176 -5.30 -18.98 30.93
N ASP A 177 -4.65 -17.91 31.40
CA ASP A 177 -5.01 -17.20 32.64
C ASP A 177 -6.07 -16.11 32.43
N GLY A 178 -6.46 -15.83 31.19
CA GLY A 178 -7.41 -14.78 30.84
C GLY A 178 -6.87 -13.36 30.90
N LEU A 179 -5.55 -13.17 31.10
CA LEU A 179 -4.97 -11.84 31.35
C LEU A 179 -4.51 -11.12 30.08
N ASN A 180 -4.31 -11.86 28.99
CA ASN A 180 -3.81 -11.33 27.72
C ASN A 180 -4.70 -11.77 26.55
N LEU A 181 -4.94 -10.83 25.63
CA LEU A 181 -5.45 -11.09 24.29
C LEU A 181 -4.26 -10.99 23.32
N ILE A 182 -3.96 -12.08 22.63
CA ILE A 182 -2.83 -12.20 21.70
C ILE A 182 -3.40 -12.18 20.28
N SER A 183 -2.83 -11.34 19.43
CA SER A 183 -3.06 -11.33 17.98
C SER A 183 -1.78 -11.74 17.27
N SER A 184 -1.89 -12.58 16.25
CA SER A 184 -0.80 -12.94 15.36
C SER A 184 -1.29 -13.07 13.93
N HIS A 185 -0.46 -12.67 12.98
CA HIS A 185 -0.70 -12.76 11.54
C HIS A 185 0.53 -13.36 10.85
N ASP A 186 0.28 -14.18 9.83
CA ASP A 186 1.28 -14.84 9.00
C ASP A 186 0.90 -14.62 7.53
N THR A 187 1.60 -13.70 6.85
CA THR A 187 1.38 -13.42 5.43
C THR A 187 1.86 -14.57 4.56
N TRP A 188 1.03 -14.97 3.61
CA TRP A 188 1.43 -15.94 2.59
C TRP A 188 1.68 -15.23 1.27
N ASP A 189 2.94 -15.22 0.85
CA ASP A 189 3.34 -14.64 -0.41
C ASP A 189 4.58 -15.36 -0.97
N ARG A 190 5.02 -14.95 -2.14
CA ARG A 190 6.14 -15.52 -2.86
C ARG A 190 7.43 -15.17 -2.16
N TYR A 191 8.39 -16.10 -2.12
CA TYR A 191 9.73 -15.81 -1.55
C TYR A 191 10.45 -14.61 -2.18
N SER A 192 10.11 -14.25 -3.42
CA SER A 192 10.68 -13.07 -4.08
C SER A 192 10.25 -11.74 -3.45
N THR A 193 9.17 -11.69 -2.65
CA THR A 193 8.69 -10.47 -1.99
C THR A 193 9.29 -10.27 -0.60
N MET A 194 10.20 -11.15 -0.13
CA MET A 194 10.80 -11.09 1.21
C MET A 194 11.81 -9.95 1.46
N LEU A 195 11.75 -8.85 0.69
CA LEU A 195 12.39 -7.60 1.06
C LEU A 195 11.50 -6.87 2.07
N ARG A 196 11.73 -7.11 3.37
CA ARG A 196 10.81 -6.69 4.43
C ARG A 196 11.29 -5.44 5.17
N ILE A 197 10.36 -4.52 5.43
CA ILE A 197 10.56 -3.36 6.30
C ILE A 197 9.47 -3.35 7.35
N TYR A 198 9.84 -3.34 8.63
CA TYR A 198 8.90 -3.02 9.70
C TYR A 198 8.89 -1.51 9.91
N LYS A 199 7.72 -0.88 9.82
CA LYS A 199 7.58 0.58 9.78
C LYS A 199 6.95 1.09 11.05
N TYR A 200 7.49 2.21 11.53
CA TYR A 200 6.98 2.99 12.64
C TYR A 200 6.74 4.41 12.15
N TYR A 201 5.49 4.82 12.03
CA TYR A 201 5.14 6.19 11.72
C TYR A 201 4.57 6.89 12.95
N HIS A 202 4.95 8.15 13.11
CA HIS A 202 4.41 9.07 14.10
C HIS A 202 3.98 10.37 13.38
N PHE A 203 2.71 10.45 13.01
CA PHE A 203 2.14 11.62 12.35
C PHE A 203 1.55 12.59 13.37
N ALA A 204 2.06 13.81 13.39
CA ALA A 204 1.53 14.91 14.19
C ALA A 204 0.43 15.70 13.44
N PHE A 205 -0.42 15.00 12.68
CA PHE A 205 -1.57 15.60 11.99
C PHE A 205 -2.48 16.35 12.97
N ASN A 206 -2.90 17.54 12.56
CA ASN A 206 -3.73 18.45 13.34
C ASN A 206 -5.22 18.22 13.11
N ASP A 207 -5.61 17.57 12.01
CA ASP A 207 -6.99 17.32 11.68
C ASP A 207 -7.70 16.51 12.80
N PRO A 208 -8.81 17.01 13.35
CA PRO A 208 -9.46 16.42 14.51
C PRO A 208 -10.12 15.07 14.22
N THR A 209 -10.30 14.69 12.95
CA THR A 209 -10.81 13.37 12.55
C THR A 209 -9.74 12.29 12.64
N THR A 210 -8.46 12.67 12.67
CA THR A 210 -7.34 11.76 12.93
C THR A 210 -7.40 11.24 14.37
N LYS A 211 -7.55 9.92 14.53
CA LYS A 211 -7.63 9.25 15.86
C LYS A 211 -6.42 8.39 16.20
N VAL A 212 -5.50 8.24 15.26
CA VAL A 212 -4.29 7.43 15.37
C VAL A 212 -3.12 8.28 14.92
N HIS A 213 -2.12 8.44 15.77
CA HIS A 213 -0.94 9.24 15.46
C HIS A 213 0.32 8.38 15.37
N LYS A 214 0.34 7.25 16.08
CA LYS A 214 1.43 6.28 16.02
C LYS A 214 0.93 4.94 15.53
N MET A 215 1.67 4.38 14.59
CA MET A 215 1.41 3.08 14.01
C MET A 215 2.71 2.31 13.85
N ALA A 216 2.62 1.02 14.11
CA ALA A 216 3.69 0.06 13.91
C ALA A 216 3.15 -1.10 13.07
N PHE A 217 3.76 -1.39 11.93
CA PHE A 217 3.22 -2.37 10.99
C PHE A 217 4.30 -3.04 10.15
N SER A 218 4.06 -4.29 9.75
CA SER A 218 4.90 -4.99 8.78
C SER A 218 4.63 -4.46 7.38
N SER A 219 5.66 -4.28 6.55
CA SER A 219 5.52 -3.67 5.23
C SER A 219 6.70 -4.04 4.31
N TYR A 220 6.74 -3.36 3.17
CA TYR A 220 7.66 -3.54 2.06
C TYR A 220 8.22 -2.17 1.63
N PRO A 221 9.39 -2.11 0.96
CA PRO A 221 9.84 -0.90 0.28
C PRO A 221 8.78 -0.41 -0.72
N ALA A 222 8.61 0.92 -0.82
CA ALA A 222 7.60 1.61 -1.63
C ALA A 222 6.12 1.51 -1.17
N ASN A 223 5.75 0.55 -0.32
CA ASN A 223 4.38 0.47 0.21
C ASN A 223 4.22 1.37 1.43
N ILE A 224 3.50 2.48 1.36
CA ILE A 224 3.21 3.31 2.55
C ILE A 224 2.21 2.63 3.52
N GLN A 225 1.60 1.54 3.06
CA GLN A 225 0.73 0.62 3.79
C GLN A 225 1.44 -0.72 4.10
N SER A 226 0.80 -1.58 4.88
CA SER A 226 1.33 -2.88 5.28
C SER A 226 1.40 -3.88 4.13
N ALA A 227 0.35 -3.98 3.31
CA ALA A 227 0.15 -5.00 2.27
C ALA A 227 0.08 -6.45 2.79
N ASP A 228 0.76 -6.78 3.90
CA ASP A 228 0.44 -7.92 4.76
C ASP A 228 -0.87 -7.71 5.52
N ASP A 229 -1.09 -6.47 5.91
CA ASP A 229 -2.09 -5.98 6.84
C ASP A 229 -1.95 -6.55 8.25
N TYR A 230 -0.93 -6.07 8.95
CA TYR A 230 -0.81 -6.19 10.40
C TYR A 230 -0.36 -4.86 11.03
N TYR A 231 -1.29 -4.17 11.69
CA TYR A 231 -1.05 -2.87 12.32
C TYR A 231 -1.27 -2.93 13.82
N VAL A 232 -0.39 -2.29 14.58
CA VAL A 232 -0.55 -1.96 16.00
C VAL A 232 -0.62 -0.45 16.13
N LEU A 233 -1.74 0.04 16.67
CA LEU A 233 -2.09 1.46 16.69
C LEU A 233 -2.09 2.01 18.13
N ASP A 234 -1.79 3.29 18.31
CA ASP A 234 -1.77 3.94 19.63
C ASP A 234 -3.14 4.14 20.29
N ASN A 235 -4.23 3.90 19.55
CA ASN A 235 -5.58 3.86 20.08
C ASN A 235 -6.01 2.47 20.59
N GLN A 236 -5.04 1.57 20.83
CA GLN A 236 -5.24 0.21 21.36
C GLN A 236 -5.93 -0.75 20.37
N LEU A 237 -6.00 -0.40 19.09
CA LEU A 237 -6.46 -1.32 18.04
C LEU A 237 -5.29 -2.11 17.45
N VAL A 238 -5.59 -3.37 17.13
CA VAL A 238 -4.79 -4.19 16.23
C VAL A 238 -5.65 -4.49 15.01
N VAL A 239 -5.15 -4.18 13.82
CA VAL A 239 -5.87 -4.36 12.56
C VAL A 239 -5.16 -5.43 11.73
N SER A 240 -5.91 -6.44 11.29
CA SER A 240 -5.38 -7.48 10.40
C SER A 240 -6.44 -8.07 9.49
N GLU A 241 -6.03 -8.60 8.34
CA GLU A 241 -6.92 -9.33 7.42
C GLU A 241 -6.35 -10.69 6.99
N THR A 242 -7.19 -11.43 6.27
CA THR A 242 -6.77 -12.51 5.39
C THR A 242 -7.61 -12.41 4.14
N THR A 243 -6.96 -12.47 2.99
CA THR A 243 -7.62 -12.25 1.71
C THR A 243 -8.66 -13.32 1.45
N ASN A 244 -9.85 -12.90 1.05
CA ASN A 244 -10.91 -13.76 0.56
C ASN A 244 -11.13 -13.50 -0.92
N ASP A 245 -10.84 -14.50 -1.75
CA ASP A 245 -10.98 -14.37 -3.20
C ASP A 245 -12.44 -14.19 -3.62
N VAL A 246 -12.64 -13.39 -4.66
CA VAL A 246 -13.95 -13.26 -5.32
C VAL A 246 -14.13 -14.43 -6.29
N PHE A 247 -14.72 -15.54 -5.82
CA PHE A 247 -14.97 -16.71 -6.69
C PHE A 247 -16.12 -16.50 -7.68
N ASN A 248 -17.19 -15.84 -7.26
CA ASN A 248 -18.26 -15.46 -8.19
C ASN A 248 -17.81 -14.24 -9.02
N LYS A 249 -17.26 -14.51 -10.20
CA LYS A 249 -16.72 -13.46 -11.07
C LYS A 249 -17.80 -12.53 -11.61
N SER A 250 -19.09 -12.91 -11.68
CA SER A 250 -20.16 -12.01 -12.16
C SER A 250 -20.24 -10.70 -11.35
N LEU A 251 -19.84 -10.73 -10.07
CA LEU A 251 -19.82 -9.58 -9.18
C LEU A 251 -18.97 -8.41 -9.69
N PHE A 252 -17.93 -8.68 -10.49
CA PHE A 252 -17.12 -7.64 -11.12
C PHE A 252 -17.91 -6.80 -12.13
N LEU A 253 -18.94 -7.35 -12.77
CA LEU A 253 -19.77 -6.62 -13.74
C LEU A 253 -20.98 -5.94 -13.09
N GLU A 254 -21.61 -6.61 -12.12
CA GLU A 254 -22.86 -6.18 -11.50
C GLU A 254 -22.72 -4.90 -10.66
N ASN A 255 -21.58 -4.72 -9.96
CA ASN A 255 -21.41 -3.65 -8.98
C ASN A 255 -20.44 -2.54 -9.42
N MET A 256 -19.86 -2.65 -10.61
CA MET A 256 -18.88 -1.68 -11.15
C MET A 256 -19.34 -1.13 -12.51
N SER A 257 -20.66 -0.87 -12.66
CA SER A 257 -21.28 -0.43 -13.93
C SER A 257 -21.07 1.05 -14.28
N GLU A 258 -20.48 1.85 -13.38
CA GLU A 258 -20.40 3.32 -13.50
C GLU A 258 -18.96 3.88 -13.49
N MET A 259 -17.97 3.13 -13.98
CA MET A 259 -16.62 3.67 -14.24
C MET A 259 -16.38 3.96 -15.72
#